data_AF-A0A1Q5MEI7-F1
#
_entry.id   AF-A0A1Q5MEI7-F1
#
_cell.length_a   1.000
_cell.length_b   1.000
_cell.length_c   1.000
_cell.angle_alpha   90.00
_cell.angle_beta   90.00
_cell.angle_gamma   90.00
#
_symmetry.space_group_name_H-M   'P 1'
#
loop_
_entity.id
_entity.type
_entity.pdbx_description
1 polymer ?
#
loop_
_entity_poly.entity_id
_entity_poly.type
_entity_poly.pdbx_seq_one_letter_code
_entity_poly.pdbx_strand_id
1 'polypeptide(L)'
;MKPGGCVDFSTGQRLVDAVVDVPCSGAHDGRIFAQRTLGTGPYPDGTAAREEAAAACRAAYDTAPGRWGSEADRAGDHWYMWPKQEEWEQGGGHASCFVVTTRGAA
;
A
#
# COMPACT_ATOMS: atom_id res chain seq x y z
N MET A 1 8.43 -1.44 -4.35
CA MET A 1 8.84 -0.51 -3.27
C MET A 1 9.28 -1.31 -2.06
N LYS A 2 10.27 -0.85 -1.30
CA LYS A 2 10.80 -1.61 -0.15
C LYS A 2 10.14 -1.15 1.15
N PRO A 3 9.80 -2.06 2.09
CA PRO A 3 9.33 -1.68 3.42
C PRO A 3 10.22 -0.60 4.06
N GLY A 4 9.57 0.42 4.61
CA GLY A 4 10.21 1.63 5.15
C GLY A 4 10.33 2.78 4.15
N GLY A 5 10.09 2.57 2.86
CA GLY A 5 10.04 3.65 1.86
C GLY A 5 8.84 4.58 2.06
N CYS A 6 9.02 5.87 1.74
CA CYS A 6 7.94 6.84 1.75
C CYS A 6 7.48 7.09 0.33
N VAL A 7 6.19 7.35 0.21
CA VAL A 7 5.55 7.45 -1.08
C VAL A 7 4.61 8.63 -1.14
N ASP A 8 4.58 9.24 -2.31
CA ASP A 8 3.45 10.06 -2.71
C ASP A 8 2.52 9.17 -3.53
N PHE A 9 1.25 9.21 -3.17
CA PHE A 9 0.18 8.69 -4.00
C PHE A 9 0.00 9.70 -5.12
N SER A 10 0.75 9.45 -6.19
CA SER A 10 1.10 10.47 -7.15
C SER A 10 -0.07 10.84 -8.06
N THR A 11 -0.24 12.08 -8.50
CA THR A 11 0.20 13.39 -8.02
C THR A 11 -0.37 14.37 -9.04
N GLY A 12 -1.26 15.28 -8.64
CA GLY A 12 -1.62 16.49 -9.41
C GLY A 12 -2.34 16.34 -10.77
N GLN A 13 -2.22 15.24 -11.50
CA GLN A 13 -2.92 15.00 -12.77
C GLN A 13 -3.33 13.52 -12.86
N ARG A 14 -4.64 13.30 -12.72
CA ARG A 14 -5.35 12.02 -12.81
C ARG A 14 -4.98 11.29 -14.10
N LEU A 15 -4.23 10.18 -14.05
CA LEU A 15 -4.33 9.13 -15.08
C LEU A 15 -3.63 7.80 -14.79
N VAL A 16 -2.83 7.66 -13.73
CA VAL A 16 -2.20 6.38 -13.40
C VAL A 16 -2.27 6.10 -11.90
N ASP A 17 -2.60 4.85 -11.54
CA ASP A 17 -2.54 4.29 -10.18
C ASP A 17 -1.08 4.17 -9.69
N ALA A 18 -0.27 5.22 -9.92
CA ALA A 18 1.15 5.24 -9.68
C ALA A 18 1.44 5.73 -8.27
N VAL A 19 2.10 4.88 -7.51
CA VAL A 19 2.74 5.25 -6.25
C VAL A 19 4.18 5.59 -6.56
N VAL A 20 4.67 6.73 -6.07
CA VAL A 20 6.02 7.23 -6.36
C VAL A 20 6.83 7.24 -5.09
N ASP A 21 8.03 6.64 -5.12
CA ASP A 21 8.97 6.71 -3.99
C ASP A 21 9.48 8.15 -3.82
N VAL A 22 9.38 8.70 -2.61
CA VAL A 22 9.83 10.04 -2.23
C VAL A 22 10.70 10.01 -0.96
N PRO A 23 11.53 11.03 -0.69
CA PRO A 23 12.31 11.10 0.53
C PRO A 23 11.45 11.19 1.79
N CYS A 24 11.68 10.28 2.74
CA CYS A 24 10.98 10.26 4.03
C CYS A 24 11.26 11.45 4.96
N SER A 25 12.29 12.26 4.65
CA SER A 25 12.61 13.46 5.41
C SER A 25 11.64 14.61 5.14
N GLY A 26 10.84 14.52 4.07
CA GLY A 26 9.82 15.50 3.70
C GLY A 26 8.40 15.00 3.94
N ALA A 27 7.43 15.87 3.61
CA ALA A 27 6.04 15.47 3.53
C ALA A 27 5.87 14.33 2.49
N HIS A 28 5.02 13.38 2.83
CA HIS A 28 4.66 12.25 1.99
C HIS A 28 3.24 11.79 2.33
N ASP A 29 2.65 10.96 1.49
CA ASP A 29 1.27 10.47 1.64
C ASP A 29 1.16 9.14 2.37
N GLY A 30 2.23 8.36 2.30
CA GLY A 30 2.29 7.15 3.07
C GLY A 30 3.68 6.57 3.17
N ARG A 31 3.80 5.61 4.08
CA ARG A 31 4.99 4.78 4.21
C ARG A 31 4.61 3.34 3.93
N ILE A 32 5.30 2.71 2.99
CA ILE A 32 5.10 1.27 2.76
C ILE A 32 5.66 0.49 3.96
N PHE A 33 4.86 -0.37 4.56
CA PHE A 33 5.32 -1.25 5.65
C PHE A 33 5.40 -2.71 5.22
N ALA A 34 4.74 -3.10 4.14
CA ALA A 34 4.77 -4.46 3.64
C ALA A 34 4.48 -4.57 2.14
N GLN A 35 5.08 -5.59 1.53
CA GLN A 35 4.60 -6.22 0.30
C GLN A 35 4.28 -7.69 0.62
N ARG A 36 3.16 -8.19 0.13
CA ARG A 36 2.70 -9.58 0.36
C ARG A 36 2.31 -10.22 -0.95
N THR A 37 2.75 -11.45 -1.19
CA THR A 37 2.27 -12.26 -2.31
C THR A 37 0.90 -12.83 -1.95
N LEU A 38 -0.07 -12.69 -2.85
CA LEU A 38 -1.43 -13.24 -2.72
C LEU A 38 -1.57 -14.56 -3.49
N GLY A 39 -0.75 -14.77 -4.53
CA GLY A 39 -0.65 -16.03 -5.24
C GLY A 39 -0.25 -15.84 -6.70
N THR A 40 -0.03 -16.94 -7.41
CA THR A 40 0.23 -16.95 -8.86
C THR A 40 -0.90 -17.59 -9.66
N GLY A 41 -2.04 -17.84 -9.00
CA GLY A 41 -3.25 -18.38 -9.63
C GLY A 41 -3.99 -17.34 -10.46
N PRO A 42 -5.07 -17.75 -11.16
CA PRO A 42 -5.92 -16.82 -11.90
C PRO A 42 -6.48 -15.73 -10.98
N TYR A 43 -6.77 -14.57 -11.56
CA TYR A 43 -7.42 -13.48 -10.85
C TYR A 43 -8.78 -13.96 -10.30
N PRO A 44 -8.99 -13.99 -8.97
CA PRO A 44 -10.16 -14.63 -8.38
C PRO A 44 -11.45 -13.87 -8.72
N ASP A 45 -11.42 -12.56 -8.51
CA ASP A 45 -12.28 -11.49 -9.03
C ASP A 45 -11.87 -10.19 -8.29
N GLY A 46 -12.49 -9.05 -8.61
CA GLY A 46 -12.14 -7.78 -7.98
C GLY A 46 -12.47 -7.66 -6.49
N THR A 47 -13.52 -8.34 -6.02
CA THR A 47 -13.91 -8.31 -4.61
C THR A 47 -13.02 -9.23 -3.80
N ALA A 48 -12.80 -10.45 -4.27
CA ALA A 48 -11.94 -11.44 -3.63
C ALA A 48 -10.49 -10.95 -3.55
N ALA A 49 -9.92 -10.41 -4.66
CA ALA A 49 -8.57 -9.87 -4.66
C ALA A 49 -8.40 -8.70 -3.67
N ARG A 50 -9.42 -7.84 -3.56
CA ARG A 50 -9.44 -6.76 -2.56
C ARG A 50 -9.44 -7.30 -1.13
N GLU A 51 -10.29 -8.28 -0.84
CA GLU A 51 -10.42 -8.86 0.50
C GLU A 51 -9.15 -9.60 0.93
N GLU A 52 -8.51 -10.33 0.01
CA GLU A 52 -7.21 -10.96 0.24
C GLU A 52 -6.11 -9.93 0.54
N ALA A 53 -6.05 -8.85 -0.24
CA ALA A 53 -5.10 -7.77 -0.01
C ALA A 53 -5.33 -7.08 1.35
N ALA A 54 -6.59 -6.81 1.70
CA ALA A 54 -6.96 -6.22 2.98
C ALA A 54 -6.55 -7.11 4.16
N ALA A 55 -6.84 -8.41 4.08
CA ALA A 55 -6.48 -9.37 5.11
C ALA A 55 -4.96 -9.48 5.28
N ALA A 56 -4.22 -9.54 4.16
CA ALA A 56 -2.76 -9.60 4.16
C ALA A 56 -2.13 -8.34 4.77
N CYS A 57 -2.65 -7.16 4.44
CA CYS A 57 -2.15 -5.90 4.96
C CYS A 57 -2.49 -5.67 6.43
N ARG A 58 -3.69 -6.09 6.88
CA ARG A 58 -4.06 -6.06 8.29
C ARG A 58 -3.11 -6.91 9.14
N ALA A 59 -2.89 -8.17 8.74
CA ALA A 59 -1.95 -9.05 9.44
C ALA A 59 -0.51 -8.51 9.41
N ALA A 60 -0.11 -7.84 8.32
CA ALA A 60 1.20 -7.21 8.25
C ALA A 60 1.33 -5.98 9.17
N TYR A 61 0.25 -5.22 9.38
CA TYR A 61 0.26 -4.02 10.21
C TYR A 61 0.59 -4.34 11.68
N ASP A 62 0.06 -5.45 12.21
CA ASP A 62 0.30 -5.91 13.59
C ASP A 62 1.78 -6.19 13.89
N THR A 63 2.59 -6.41 12.86
CA THR A 63 4.03 -6.69 12.96
C THR A 63 4.91 -5.55 12.46
N ALA A 64 4.30 -4.46 11.97
CA ALA A 64 5.04 -3.31 11.49
C ALA A 64 5.73 -2.60 12.67
N PRO A 65 6.93 -2.03 12.46
CA PRO A 65 7.55 -1.17 13.44
C PRO A 65 6.62 -0.06 13.92
N GLY A 66 6.42 0.05 15.25
CA GLY A 66 5.49 1.02 15.83
C GLY A 66 5.78 2.48 15.43
N ARG A 67 7.06 2.82 15.17
CA ARG A 67 7.48 4.14 14.65
C ARG A 67 6.90 4.50 13.28
N TRP A 68 6.54 3.51 12.48
CA TRP A 68 5.88 3.72 11.20
C TRP A 68 4.38 3.91 11.40
N GLY A 69 3.76 3.09 12.27
CA GLY A 69 2.36 3.26 12.65
C GLY A 69 2.07 4.61 13.31
N SER A 70 3.03 5.19 14.04
CA SER A 70 2.89 6.52 14.64
C SER A 70 2.86 7.68 13.63
N GLU A 71 3.21 7.43 12.37
CA GLU A 71 3.08 8.44 11.29
C GLU A 71 1.63 8.51 10.76
N ALA A 72 0.77 7.56 11.14
CA ALA A 72 -0.62 7.53 10.72
C ALA A 72 -1.41 8.72 11.28
N ASP A 73 -2.31 9.30 10.46
CA ASP A 73 -3.29 10.30 10.93
C ASP A 73 -4.13 9.78 12.10
N ARG A 74 -4.51 8.50 12.02
CA ARG A 74 -5.31 7.79 13.01
C ARG A 74 -4.66 6.44 13.31
N ALA A 75 -4.55 6.09 14.59
CA ALA A 75 -3.99 4.82 14.99
C ALA A 75 -4.76 3.66 14.35
N GLY A 76 -4.05 2.74 13.70
CA GLY A 76 -4.64 1.61 12.99
C GLY A 76 -5.01 1.90 11.53
N ASP A 77 -4.98 3.15 11.08
CA ASP A 77 -5.27 3.47 9.69
C ASP A 77 -4.14 3.05 8.77
N HIS A 78 -4.51 2.29 7.76
CA HIS A 78 -3.62 1.83 6.71
C HIS A 78 -4.38 1.72 5.39
N TRP A 79 -3.64 1.90 4.30
CA TRP A 79 -4.10 1.74 2.94
C TRP A 79 -3.44 0.52 2.31
N TYR A 80 -4.06 -0.01 1.27
CA TYR A 80 -3.52 -1.11 0.51
C TYR A 80 -3.91 -1.03 -0.96
N MET A 81 -3.07 -1.62 -1.80
CA MET A 81 -3.31 -1.76 -3.23
C MET A 81 -3.04 -3.19 -3.66
N TRP A 82 -3.73 -3.61 -4.72
CA TRP A 82 -3.54 -4.88 -5.41
C TRP A 82 -3.60 -4.63 -6.92
N PRO A 83 -2.96 -5.49 -7.74
CA PRO A 83 -2.95 -5.31 -9.18
C PRO A 83 -4.34 -5.52 -9.78
N LYS A 84 -4.60 -4.87 -10.92
CA LYS A 84 -5.75 -5.19 -11.76
C LYS A 84 -5.56 -6.58 -12.39
N GLN A 85 -6.63 -7.14 -12.94
CA GLN A 85 -6.61 -8.48 -13.54
C GLN A 85 -5.45 -8.68 -14.52
N GLU A 86 -5.23 -7.75 -15.44
CA GLU A 86 -4.16 -7.84 -16.45
C GLU A 86 -2.76 -7.96 -15.80
N GLU A 87 -2.47 -7.13 -14.80
CA GLU A 87 -1.19 -7.13 -14.08
C GLU A 87 -1.03 -8.38 -13.21
N TRP A 88 -2.12 -8.86 -12.61
CA TRP A 88 -2.15 -10.10 -11.84
C TRP A 88 -1.85 -11.31 -12.74
N GLU A 89 -2.43 -11.36 -13.93
CA GLU A 89 -2.19 -12.46 -14.88
C GLU A 89 -0.75 -12.46 -15.41
N GLN A 90 -0.09 -11.29 -15.49
CA GLN A 90 1.29 -11.17 -15.93
C GLN A 90 2.32 -11.45 -14.82
N GLY A 91 2.03 -11.01 -13.59
CA GLY A 91 3.02 -10.94 -12.50
C GLY A 91 2.62 -11.63 -11.19
N GLY A 92 1.41 -12.18 -11.13
CA GLY A 92 0.82 -12.73 -9.91
C GLY A 92 0.20 -11.67 -9.00
N GLY A 93 -0.64 -12.16 -8.09
CA GLY A 93 -1.28 -11.36 -7.06
C GLY A 93 -0.30 -10.90 -6.00
N HIS A 94 -0.36 -9.62 -5.68
CA HIS A 94 0.40 -9.04 -4.59
C HIS A 94 -0.38 -7.90 -3.94
N ALA A 95 -0.10 -7.64 -2.67
CA ALA A 95 -0.60 -6.51 -1.92
C ALA A 95 0.56 -5.59 -1.55
N SER A 96 0.41 -4.29 -1.79
CA SER A 96 1.28 -3.25 -1.24
C SER A 96 0.54 -2.54 -0.11
N CYS A 97 1.14 -2.50 1.09
CA CYS A 97 0.50 -2.03 2.31
C CYS A 97 1.19 -0.77 2.84
N PHE A 98 0.41 0.27 3.12
CA PHE A 98 0.89 1.60 3.46
C PHE A 98 0.29 2.10 4.77
N VAL A 99 1.11 2.71 5.61
CA VAL A 99 0.61 3.64 6.63
C VAL A 99 0.25 4.92 5.88
N VAL A 100 -0.97 5.42 6.05
CA VAL A 100 -1.38 6.69 5.45
C VAL A 100 -1.00 7.81 6.40
N THR A 101 -0.13 8.70 5.94
CA THR A 101 0.31 9.85 6.71
C THR A 101 -0.63 11.01 6.47
N THR A 102 -0.70 11.95 7.42
CA THR A 102 -1.22 13.27 7.11
C THR A 102 -0.28 13.91 6.11
N ARG A 103 -0.58 13.83 4.80
CA ARG A 103 -0.08 14.83 3.86
C ARG A 103 -0.43 16.16 4.51
N GLY A 104 0.57 16.91 4.99
CA GLY A 104 0.40 17.94 6.03
C GLY A 104 -0.96 18.60 5.93
N ALA A 105 -1.80 18.43 6.95
CA ALA A 105 -3.19 18.89 6.97
C ALA A 105 -3.26 20.27 6.30
N ALA A 106 -3.85 20.32 5.11
CA ALA A 106 -4.29 21.58 4.54
C ALA A 106 -5.68 21.86 5.10
#